data_AF-A0A133V309-F1
#
_entry.id   AF-A0A133V309-F1
#
_cell.length_a   1.000
_cell.length_b   1.000
_cell.length_c   1.000
_cell.angle_alpha   90.00
_cell.angle_beta   90.00
_cell.angle_gamma   90.00
#
_symmetry.space_group_name_H-M   'P 1'
#
loop_
_entity.id
_entity.type
_entity.pdbx_description
1 polymer ?
#
loop_
_entity_poly.entity_id
_entity_poly.type
_entity_poly.pdbx_seq_one_letter_code
_entity_poly.pdbx_strand_id
1 'polypeptide(L)' 'LLHLKDMAMRRDDDTLSQAFAEVGEGNLNWRRILEASKKSNTEWYLVEQDECPGDPFDSLRKSLENLREMK' A
#
# COMPACT_ATOMS: atom_id res chain seq x y z
N LEU A 1 -13.64 5.45 -7.15
CA LEU A 1 -12.18 5.39 -7.37
C LEU A 1 -11.51 5.31 -6.01
N LEU A 2 -10.46 4.50 -5.86
CA LEU A 2 -9.75 4.28 -4.61
C LEU A 2 -8.24 4.52 -4.82
N HIS A 3 -7.64 5.32 -3.95
CA HIS A 3 -6.19 5.48 -3.89
C HIS A 3 -5.63 4.45 -2.89
N LEU A 4 -4.66 3.67 -3.34
CA LEU A 4 -4.01 2.61 -2.59
C LEU A 4 -2.70 3.14 -2.05
N LYS A 5 -2.67 3.36 -0.74
CA LYS A 5 -1.53 3.85 0.03
C LYS A 5 -1.39 2.99 1.28
N ASP A 6 -0.18 2.65 1.65
CA ASP A 6 0.11 1.84 2.84
C ASP A 6 1.16 2.51 3.72
N MET A 7 1.13 2.13 5.00
CA MET A 7 2.03 2.64 6.02
C MET A 7 2.46 1.48 6.92
N ALA A 8 3.71 1.51 7.37
CA ALA A 8 4.22 0.63 8.41
C ALA A 8 4.54 1.43 9.68
N MET A 9 4.52 0.75 10.82
CA MET A 9 5.15 1.28 12.04
C MET A 9 6.62 0.90 12.00
N ARG A 10 7.50 1.89 11.93
CA ARG A 10 8.95 1.71 11.97
C ARG A 10 9.46 2.01 13.37
N ARG A 11 10.36 1.15 13.86
CA ARG A 11 11.09 1.39 15.10
C ARG A 11 12.51 1.79 14.74
N ASP A 12 12.91 2.98 15.20
CA ASP A 12 14.27 3.47 15.13
C ASP A 12 14.70 3.82 16.56
N ASP A 13 15.72 3.12 17.07
CA ASP A 13 16.13 3.14 18.48
C ASP A 13 14.94 2.90 19.43
N ASP A 14 14.71 3.82 20.38
CA ASP A 14 13.60 3.78 21.33
C ASP A 14 12.33 4.50 20.82
N THR A 15 12.31 4.94 19.56
CA THR A 15 11.18 5.66 18.95
C THR A 15 10.39 4.77 18.02
N LEU A 16 9.06 4.85 18.10
CA LEU A 16 8.13 4.22 17.15
C LEU A 16 7.47 5.31 16.31
N SER A 17 7.65 5.26 14.99
CA SER A 17 7.13 6.25 14.04
C SER A 17 6.32 5.58 12.92
N GLN A 18 5.47 6.35 12.26
CA GLN A 18 4.82 5.92 11.03
C GLN A 18 5.75 6.20 9.84
N ALA A 19 5.86 5.25 8.93
CA ALA A 19 6.59 5.41 7.68
C ALA A 19 5.75 4.87 6.52
N PHE A 20 5.86 5.50 5.35
CA PHE A 20 5.24 4.97 4.13
C PHE A 20 5.86 3.63 3.76
N ALA A 21 5.01 2.75 3.24
CA ALA A 21 5.40 1.45 2.72
C ALA A 21 4.69 1.21 1.39
N GLU A 22 5.32 0.42 0.54
CA GLU A 22 4.71 -0.08 -0.67
C GLU A 22 3.43 -0.86 -0.34
N VAL A 23 2.43 -0.77 -1.22
CA VAL A 23 1.12 -1.41 -1.00
C VAL A 23 1.32 -2.91 -0.76
N GLY A 24 0.92 -3.38 0.42
CA GLY A 24 1.06 -4.78 0.82
C GLY A 24 2.24 -5.08 1.74
N GLU A 25 3.13 -4.12 1.97
CA GLU A 25 4.25 -4.25 2.91
C GLU A 25 4.05 -3.46 4.21
N GLY A 26 2.95 -2.70 4.31
CA GLY A 26 2.57 -2.00 5.53
C GLY A 26 1.66 -2.83 6.43
N ASN A 27 0.76 -2.15 7.14
CA ASN A 27 -0.08 -2.74 8.17
C ASN A 27 -1.57 -2.79 7.81
N LEU A 28 -1.94 -2.40 6.58
CA LEU A 28 -3.34 -2.44 6.13
C LEU A 28 -3.77 -3.85 5.69
N ASN A 29 -5.05 -4.17 5.95
CA ASN A 29 -5.64 -5.45 5.55
C ASN A 29 -6.13 -5.42 4.09
N TRP A 30 -5.18 -5.51 3.15
CA TRP A 30 -5.46 -5.37 1.72
C TRP A 30 -6.48 -6.36 1.17
N ARG A 31 -6.48 -7.62 1.59
CA ARG A 31 -7.47 -8.59 1.12
C ARG A 31 -8.90 -8.13 1.41
N ARG A 32 -9.17 -7.71 2.65
CA ARG A 32 -10.51 -7.21 3.03
C ARG A 32 -10.84 -5.88 2.35
N ILE A 33 -9.87 -5.00 2.18
CA ILE A 33 -10.06 -3.72 1.49
C ILE A 33 -10.47 -3.98 0.03
N LEU A 34 -9.71 -4.80 -0.70
CA LEU A 34 -9.97 -5.13 -2.11
C LEU A 34 -11.33 -5.84 -2.27
N GLU A 35 -11.68 -6.77 -1.37
CA GLU A 35 -13.01 -7.39 -1.37
C GLU A 35 -14.14 -6.38 -1.17
N ALA A 36 -13.99 -5.44 -0.24
CA ALA A 36 -14.97 -4.38 0.00
C ALA A 36 -15.08 -3.43 -1.19
N SER A 37 -13.97 -3.02 -1.78
CA SER A 37 -13.94 -2.16 -2.98
C SER A 37 -14.64 -2.80 -4.16
N LYS A 38 -14.45 -4.12 -4.37
CA LYS A 38 -15.15 -4.89 -5.40
C LYS A 38 -16.66 -4.93 -5.15
N LYS A 39 -17.10 -5.19 -3.90
CA LYS A 39 -18.53 -5.16 -3.53
C LYS A 39 -19.18 -3.80 -3.74
N SER A 40 -18.41 -2.72 -3.58
CA SER A 40 -18.86 -1.35 -3.80
C SER A 40 -18.81 -0.89 -5.27
N ASN A 41 -18.51 -1.79 -6.22
CA ASN A 41 -18.34 -1.47 -7.65
C ASN A 41 -17.28 -0.38 -7.90
N THR A 42 -16.18 -0.40 -7.14
CA THR A 42 -15.05 0.52 -7.40
C THR A 42 -14.38 0.12 -8.71
N GLU A 43 -14.42 1.01 -9.70
CA GLU A 43 -13.85 0.78 -11.03
C GLU A 43 -12.33 1.00 -11.08
N TRP A 44 -11.83 2.00 -10.32
CA TRP A 44 -10.46 2.49 -10.45
C TRP A 44 -9.68 2.35 -9.14
N TYR A 45 -8.49 1.77 -9.25
CA TYR A 45 -7.54 1.54 -8.16
C TYR A 45 -6.22 2.19 -8.57
N LEU A 46 -5.84 3.26 -7.88
CA LEU A 46 -4.64 4.03 -8.19
C LEU A 46 -3.61 3.79 -7.09
N VAL A 47 -2.42 3.29 -7.42
CA VAL A 47 -1.31 3.25 -6.47
C VAL A 47 -0.83 4.69 -6.22
N GLU A 48 -0.81 5.11 -4.96
CA GLU A 48 -0.38 6.45 -4.54
C GLU A 48 0.51 6.33 -3.29
N GLN A 49 1.64 7.03 -3.32
CA GLN A 49 2.57 7.08 -2.19
C GLN A 49 3.23 8.46 -2.15
N ASP A 50 3.10 9.19 -1.05
CA ASP A 50 3.67 10.54 -0.91
C ASP A 50 5.19 10.50 -0.77
N GLU A 51 5.69 9.51 -0.01
CA GLU A 51 7.10 9.30 0.25
C GLU A 51 7.48 7.85 -0.09
N CYS A 52 8.46 7.68 -0.97
CA CYS A 52 8.97 6.36 -1.37
C CYS A 52 10.23 6.04 -0.55
N PRO A 53 10.37 4.81 0.03
CA PRO A 53 11.58 4.39 0.72
C PRO A 53 12.84 4.43 -0.16
N GLY A 54 12.66 4.34 -1.49
CA GLY A 54 13.73 4.41 -2.50
C GLY A 54 13.23 5.03 -3.80
N ASP A 55 13.64 4.44 -4.93
CA ASP A 55 13.21 4.91 -6.24
C ASP A 55 11.67 4.78 -6.40
N PRO A 56 10.98 5.81 -6.91
CA PRO A 56 9.53 5.79 -7.00
C PRO A 56 9.01 4.77 -8.03
N PHE A 57 9.76 4.45 -9.09
CA PHE A 57 9.36 3.42 -10.05
C PHE A 57 9.54 2.02 -9.47
N ASP A 58 10.54 1.81 -8.64
CA ASP A 58 10.71 0.55 -7.91
C ASP A 58 9.58 0.36 -6.89
N SER A 59 9.22 1.40 -6.15
CA SER A 59 8.12 1.40 -5.19
C SER A 59 6.76 1.12 -5.88
N LEU A 60 6.53 1.76 -7.03
CA LEU A 60 5.36 1.54 -7.87
C LEU A 60 5.29 0.11 -8.40
N ARG A 61 6.43 -0.43 -8.88
CA ARG A 61 6.51 -1.82 -9.38
C ARG A 61 6.16 -2.80 -8.27
N LYS A 62 6.77 -2.65 -7.10
CA LYS A 62 6.58 -3.53 -5.95
C LYS A 62 5.13 -3.51 -5.45
N SER A 63 4.54 -2.33 -5.33
CA SER A 63 3.11 -2.16 -5.01
C SER A 63 2.21 -2.90 -6.02
N LEU A 64 2.49 -2.80 -7.32
CA LEU A 64 1.73 -3.49 -8.35
C LEU A 64 1.90 -5.01 -8.30
N GLU A 65 3.11 -5.51 -8.02
CA GLU A 65 3.41 -6.93 -7.88
C GLU A 65 2.64 -7.53 -6.69
N ASN A 66 2.71 -6.91 -5.51
CA ASN A 66 1.95 -7.31 -4.34
C ASN A 66 0.44 -7.36 -4.62
N LEU A 67 -0.11 -6.33 -5.28
CA LEU A 67 -1.53 -6.29 -5.64
C LEU A 67 -1.94 -7.41 -6.59
N ARG A 68 -1.05 -7.88 -7.46
CA ARG A 68 -1.32 -9.02 -8.35
C ARG A 68 -1.36 -10.35 -7.61
N GLU A 69 -0.52 -10.50 -6.58
CA GLU A 69 -0.47 -11.70 -5.73
C GLU A 69 -1.63 -11.79 -4.73
N MET A 70 -2.22 -10.65 -4.36
CA MET A 70 -3.34 -10.57 -3.41
C MET A 70 -4.72 -10.82 -4.02
N LYS A 71 -4.81 -11.07 -5.33
CA LYS A 71 -6.07 -11.34 -6.04
C LYS A 71 -6.68 -12.70 -5.72
#